data_AF-A0A210PKC2-F1
#
_entry.id   AF-A0A210PKC2-F1
#
_cell.length_a   1.000
_cell.length_b   1.000
_cell.length_c   1.000
_cell.angle_alpha   90.00
_cell.angle_beta   90.00
_cell.angle_gamma   90.00
#
_symmetry.space_group_name_H-M   'P 1'
#
loop_
_entity.id
_entity.type
_entity.pdbx_description
1 polymer ?
#
loop_
_entity_poly.entity_id
_entity_poly.type
_entity_poly.pdbx_seq_one_letter_code
_entity_poly.pdbx_strand_id
1 'polypeptide(L)'
;MRGALTEFWETFYLQYTEGNIYKVPVLRHDMTDEQWKAVAAVIRMGFIQEGVFPIKLAPSFMQQATFGACNDADLLDSFLKFVSVMDKTVFETALKDFESVEEDDINDVMEQYGAKKLINADNVDRIVRKIAHKELVQKPMFVADCFYKLLHTMSLVQEDMSVIYAKLQPSPKKVLKYLRFSEEMSQAETTLSLHVKKLVREMDDPQYLGLFLRFCTGSDVMTQREIHIRFISSDASKNVRCSLSHTCGCVLEIPRSYAEDPYVSLKADFLTLLKNRYWQMDIV
;
A
#
# COMPACT_ATOMS: atom_id res chain seq x y z
N MET A 1 -15.03 0.77 11.03
CA MET A 1 -13.68 0.41 11.52
C MET A 1 -12.62 0.48 10.43
N ARG A 2 -12.71 -0.30 9.33
CA ARG A 2 -11.75 -0.25 8.21
C ARG A 2 -11.46 1.15 7.67
N GLY A 3 -12.49 1.96 7.43
CA GLY A 3 -12.30 3.35 6.96
C GLY A 3 -11.44 4.19 7.92
N ALA A 4 -11.63 4.02 9.23
CA ALA A 4 -10.84 4.70 10.25
C ALA A 4 -9.39 4.17 10.31
N LEU A 5 -9.18 2.86 10.14
CA LEU A 5 -7.84 2.28 10.04
C LEU A 5 -7.10 2.80 8.81
N THR A 6 -7.76 2.87 7.65
CA THR A 6 -7.16 3.41 6.43
C THR A 6 -6.77 4.87 6.60
N GLU A 7 -7.65 5.69 7.18
CA GLU A 7 -7.36 7.11 7.45
C GLU A 7 -6.20 7.27 8.45
N PHE A 8 -6.19 6.46 9.50
CA PHE A 8 -5.09 6.41 10.47
C PHE A 8 -3.77 6.09 9.76
N TRP A 9 -3.73 5.05 8.92
CA TRP A 9 -2.52 4.64 8.23
C TRP A 9 -2.05 5.67 7.21
N GLU A 10 -2.94 6.29 6.45
CA GLU A 10 -2.57 7.37 5.54
C GLU A 10 -1.92 8.54 6.27
N THR A 11 -2.51 8.96 7.40
CA THR A 11 -1.94 10.02 8.24
C THR A 11 -0.59 9.60 8.82
N PHE A 12 -0.49 8.37 9.32
CA PHE A 12 0.73 7.81 9.88
C PHE A 12 1.88 7.78 8.85
N TYR A 13 1.61 7.26 7.65
CA TYR A 13 2.59 7.19 6.57
C TYR A 13 3.04 8.57 6.05
N LEU A 14 2.19 9.58 6.17
CA LEU A 14 2.50 10.93 5.73
C LEU A 14 3.30 11.72 6.77
N GLN A 15 2.97 11.57 8.06
CA GLN A 15 3.47 12.46 9.12
C GLN A 15 4.50 11.82 10.05
N TYR A 16 4.55 10.49 10.13
CA TYR A 16 5.34 9.76 11.13
C TYR A 16 6.37 8.82 10.50
N THR A 17 6.50 8.81 9.18
CA THR A 17 7.43 7.94 8.47
C THR A 17 8.13 8.68 7.34
N GLU A 18 9.32 8.21 6.97
CA GLU A 18 10.04 8.63 5.77
C GLU A 18 10.16 7.46 4.78
N GLY A 19 10.58 7.77 3.55
CA GLY A 19 10.71 6.79 2.46
C GLY A 19 9.60 6.86 1.41
N ASN A 20 9.81 6.11 0.35
CA ASN A 20 9.03 6.10 -0.88
C ASN A 20 7.94 5.01 -0.88
N ILE A 21 8.14 3.92 -1.63
CA ILE A 21 7.17 2.82 -1.72
C ILE A 21 7.07 2.12 -0.36
N TYR A 22 8.23 1.82 0.23
CA TYR A 22 8.33 1.43 1.62
C TYR A 22 8.71 2.61 2.50
N LYS A 23 8.21 2.53 3.72
CA LYS A 23 8.31 3.58 4.71
C LYS A 23 8.86 3.02 6.01
N VAL A 24 9.59 3.85 6.75
CA VAL A 24 10.02 3.53 8.11
C VAL A 24 9.66 4.65 9.07
N PRO A 25 9.26 4.35 10.32
CA PRO A 25 8.95 5.38 11.30
C PRO A 25 10.16 6.28 11.58
N VAL A 26 9.92 7.57 11.70
CA VAL A 26 10.94 8.54 12.12
C VAL A 26 10.74 8.92 13.58
N LEU A 27 11.84 9.12 14.30
CA LEU A 27 11.78 9.62 15.67
C LEU A 27 11.19 11.03 15.66
N ARG A 28 10.24 11.26 16.57
CA ARG A 28 9.63 12.58 16.76
C ARG A 28 9.65 12.95 18.24
N HIS A 29 9.82 14.23 18.50
CA HIS A 29 9.86 14.77 19.86
C HIS A 29 8.50 14.72 20.56
N ASP A 30 7.41 14.65 19.81
CA ASP A 30 6.03 14.55 20.31
C ASP A 30 5.53 13.11 20.46
N MET A 31 6.38 12.10 20.16
CA MET A 31 6.04 10.69 20.23
C MET A 31 6.95 9.95 21.21
N THR A 32 6.43 9.67 22.41
CA THR A 32 7.09 8.86 23.43
C THR A 32 6.85 7.37 23.21
N ASP A 33 7.42 6.53 24.08
CA ASP A 33 7.21 5.08 24.01
C ASP A 33 5.73 4.70 24.17
N GLU A 34 4.94 5.49 24.89
CA GLU A 34 3.49 5.30 25.03
C GLU A 34 2.77 5.41 23.67
N GLN A 35 3.03 6.49 22.91
CA GLN A 35 2.38 6.68 21.61
C GLN A 35 2.83 5.62 20.60
N TRP A 36 4.11 5.25 20.58
CA TRP A 36 4.59 4.17 19.69
C TRP A 36 3.97 2.81 20.03
N LYS A 37 3.81 2.48 21.32
CA LYS A 37 3.09 1.27 21.74
C LYS A 37 1.61 1.34 21.34
N ALA A 38 0.99 2.52 21.37
CA ALA A 38 -0.39 2.68 20.89
C ALA A 38 -0.50 2.39 19.38
N VAL A 39 0.46 2.84 18.56
CA VAL A 39 0.52 2.47 17.13
C VAL A 39 0.64 0.95 16.97
N ALA A 40 1.50 0.29 17.75
CA ALA A 40 1.62 -1.17 17.72
C ALA A 40 0.32 -1.88 18.15
N ALA A 41 -0.42 -1.31 19.10
CA ALA A 41 -1.74 -1.81 19.48
C ALA A 41 -2.74 -1.69 18.31
N VAL A 42 -2.69 -0.60 17.54
CA VAL A 42 -3.49 -0.44 16.31
C VAL A 42 -3.12 -1.49 15.25
N ILE A 43 -1.82 -1.81 15.06
CA ILE A 43 -1.38 -2.89 14.15
C ILE A 43 -1.99 -4.22 14.58
N ARG A 44 -1.78 -4.60 15.84
CA ARG A 44 -2.27 -5.88 16.37
C ARG A 44 -3.79 -5.99 16.27
N MET A 45 -4.50 -4.93 16.67
CA MET A 45 -5.95 -4.87 16.62
C MET A 45 -6.46 -4.95 15.17
N GLY A 46 -5.90 -4.15 14.25
CA GLY A 46 -6.31 -4.11 12.85
C GLY A 46 -6.08 -5.44 12.14
N PHE A 47 -4.99 -6.13 12.49
CA PHE A 47 -4.69 -7.45 11.94
C PHE A 47 -5.66 -8.51 12.46
N ILE A 48 -5.87 -8.58 13.78
CA ILE A 48 -6.74 -9.60 14.40
C ILE A 48 -8.20 -9.41 14.01
N GLN A 49 -8.71 -8.17 14.01
CA GLN A 49 -10.14 -7.91 13.85
C GLN A 49 -10.56 -7.71 12.39
N GLU A 50 -9.72 -7.08 11.56
CA GLU A 50 -10.07 -6.68 10.20
C GLU A 50 -9.19 -7.32 9.13
N GLY A 51 -8.15 -8.07 9.52
CA GLY A 51 -7.18 -8.65 8.60
C GLY A 51 -6.34 -7.61 7.87
N VAL A 52 -6.22 -6.40 8.42
CA VAL A 52 -5.45 -5.28 7.85
C VAL A 52 -4.07 -5.23 8.51
N PHE A 53 -3.02 -5.03 7.71
CA PHE A 53 -1.64 -4.87 8.18
C PHE A 53 -0.98 -3.69 7.44
N PRO A 54 -0.07 -2.94 8.08
CA PRO A 54 0.54 -1.76 7.46
C PRO A 54 1.64 -2.13 6.45
N ILE A 55 1.26 -2.67 5.29
CA ILE A 55 2.19 -3.20 4.27
C ILE A 55 3.02 -2.13 3.53
N LYS A 56 2.83 -0.84 3.83
CA LYS A 56 3.75 0.22 3.37
C LYS A 56 4.93 0.39 4.31
N LEU A 57 4.88 -0.11 5.55
CA LEU A 57 6.08 -0.21 6.37
C LEU A 57 7.04 -1.23 5.76
N ALA A 58 8.34 -0.93 5.77
CA ALA A 58 9.34 -1.80 5.19
C ALA A 58 9.28 -3.20 5.84
N PRO A 59 9.26 -4.31 5.06
CA PRO A 59 9.23 -5.67 5.61
C PRO A 59 10.35 -5.93 6.61
N SER A 60 11.57 -5.45 6.31
CA SER A 60 12.73 -5.59 7.21
C SER A 60 12.52 -4.90 8.55
N PHE A 61 11.94 -3.69 8.56
CA PHE A 61 11.56 -3.00 9.80
C PHE A 61 10.50 -3.78 10.56
N MET A 62 9.46 -4.27 9.88
CA MET A 62 8.38 -5.03 10.53
C MET A 62 8.85 -6.37 11.09
N GLN A 63 9.80 -7.04 10.42
CA GLN A 63 10.46 -8.23 10.96
C GLN A 63 11.21 -7.90 12.24
N GLN A 64 12.04 -6.84 12.25
CA GLN A 64 12.73 -6.38 13.45
C GLN A 64 11.74 -6.06 14.58
N ALA A 65 10.67 -5.31 14.26
CA ALA A 65 9.66 -4.86 15.20
C ALA A 65 8.72 -5.97 15.71
N THR A 66 8.71 -7.15 15.08
CA THR A 66 7.83 -8.27 15.46
C THR A 66 8.62 -9.42 16.07
N PHE A 67 9.78 -9.74 15.49
CA PHE A 67 10.57 -10.92 15.85
C PHE A 67 11.90 -10.58 16.55
N GLY A 68 12.29 -9.31 16.60
CA GLY A 68 13.56 -8.86 17.17
C GLY A 68 14.76 -9.05 16.24
N ALA A 69 14.52 -9.53 15.01
CA ALA A 69 15.52 -9.69 13.96
C ALA A 69 14.89 -9.53 12.58
N CYS A 70 15.63 -8.96 11.62
CA CYS A 70 15.26 -8.91 10.21
C CYS A 70 16.11 -9.86 9.38
N ASN A 71 15.59 -10.28 8.21
CA ASN A 71 16.36 -11.08 7.26
C ASN A 71 17.22 -10.18 6.36
N ASP A 72 18.54 -10.44 6.32
CA ASP A 72 19.47 -9.71 5.46
C ASP A 72 19.13 -9.83 3.96
N ALA A 73 18.49 -10.93 3.54
CA ALA A 73 18.06 -11.14 2.16
C ALA A 73 16.98 -10.11 1.74
N ASP A 74 16.08 -9.75 2.66
CA ASP A 74 14.97 -8.83 2.41
C ASP A 74 15.40 -7.36 2.57
N LEU A 75 16.54 -7.12 3.22
CA LEU A 75 17.01 -5.80 3.58
C LEU A 75 17.32 -4.92 2.37
N LEU A 76 18.04 -5.47 1.38
CA LEU A 76 18.41 -4.73 0.18
C LEU A 76 17.19 -4.41 -0.69
N ASP A 77 16.30 -5.38 -0.92
CA ASP A 77 15.05 -5.16 -1.66
C ASP A 77 14.14 -4.14 -0.94
N SER A 78 14.04 -4.24 0.39
CA SER A 78 13.32 -3.25 1.20
C SER A 78 13.90 -1.85 1.04
N PHE A 79 15.23 -1.74 1.03
CA PHE A 79 15.93 -0.47 0.91
C PHE A 79 15.76 0.16 -0.46
N LEU A 80 15.88 -0.62 -1.54
CA LEU A 80 15.66 -0.13 -2.90
C LEU A 80 14.22 0.37 -3.12
N LYS A 81 13.24 -0.12 -2.35
CA LYS A 81 11.85 0.39 -2.35
C LYS A 81 11.63 1.55 -1.37
N PHE A 82 12.53 1.76 -0.42
CA PHE A 82 12.50 2.86 0.54
C PHE A 82 13.06 4.16 -0.06
N VAL A 83 14.15 4.07 -0.82
CA VAL A 83 14.82 5.24 -1.41
C VAL A 83 14.02 5.88 -2.56
N SER A 84 14.46 7.04 -3.02
CA SER A 84 13.87 7.72 -4.18
C SER A 84 14.01 6.85 -5.45
N VAL A 85 13.17 7.06 -6.47
CA VAL A 85 13.30 6.32 -7.74
C VAL A 85 14.63 6.62 -8.44
N MET A 86 15.15 7.84 -8.28
CA MET A 86 16.45 8.24 -8.80
C MET A 86 17.57 7.47 -8.09
N ASP A 87 17.62 7.55 -6.75
CA ASP A 87 18.62 6.88 -5.93
C ASP A 87 18.60 5.36 -6.15
N LYS A 88 17.38 4.78 -6.25
CA LYS A 88 17.19 3.36 -6.55
C LYS A 88 17.90 2.98 -7.84
N THR A 89 17.72 3.77 -8.89
CA THR A 89 18.32 3.51 -10.21
C THR A 89 19.84 3.54 -10.12
N VAL A 90 20.40 4.52 -9.40
CA VAL A 90 21.86 4.63 -9.16
C VAL A 90 22.37 3.41 -8.40
N PHE A 91 21.72 3.04 -7.29
CA PHE A 91 22.10 1.87 -6.51
C PHE A 91 22.00 0.56 -7.31
N GLU A 92 20.90 0.32 -8.02
CA GLU A 92 20.72 -0.89 -8.83
C GLU A 92 21.77 -1.01 -9.93
N THR A 93 22.12 0.12 -10.56
CA THR A 93 23.17 0.16 -11.58
C THR A 93 24.54 -0.09 -10.95
N ALA A 94 24.87 0.59 -9.84
CA ALA A 94 26.15 0.45 -9.16
C ALA A 94 26.39 -0.97 -8.61
N LEU A 95 25.34 -1.63 -8.13
CA LEU A 95 25.40 -3.01 -7.62
C LEU A 95 25.57 -4.05 -8.74
N LYS A 96 25.14 -3.72 -9.96
CA LYS A 96 25.22 -4.62 -11.12
C LYS A 96 26.51 -4.42 -11.91
N ASP A 97 26.85 -3.16 -12.18
CA ASP A 97 27.99 -2.73 -12.98
C ASP A 97 28.43 -1.33 -12.52
N PHE A 98 29.34 -1.30 -11.54
CA PHE A 98 29.80 -0.07 -10.90
C PHE A 98 30.44 0.92 -11.89
N GLU A 99 31.16 0.42 -12.90
CA GLU A 99 31.86 1.25 -13.87
C GLU A 99 30.90 1.99 -14.83
N SER A 100 29.64 1.56 -14.89
CA SER A 100 28.61 2.19 -15.72
C SER A 100 27.90 3.37 -15.05
N VAL A 101 28.20 3.67 -13.78
CA VAL A 101 27.59 4.76 -13.01
C VAL A 101 28.49 5.98 -13.04
N GLU A 102 27.91 7.16 -13.25
CA GLU A 102 28.64 8.43 -13.16
C GLU A 102 29.16 8.65 -11.73
N GLU A 103 30.43 9.08 -11.61
CA GLU A 103 31.08 9.24 -10.30
C GLU A 103 30.35 10.28 -9.42
N ASP A 104 29.87 11.36 -10.02
CA ASP A 104 29.10 12.39 -9.32
C ASP A 104 27.77 11.83 -8.79
N ASP A 105 27.04 11.06 -9.60
CA ASP A 105 25.75 10.45 -9.20
C ASP A 105 25.90 9.52 -7.99
N ILE A 106 26.91 8.63 -8.00
CA ILE A 106 27.11 7.70 -6.88
C ILE A 106 27.59 8.44 -5.63
N ASN A 107 28.42 9.47 -5.78
CA ASN A 107 28.89 10.28 -4.65
C ASN A 107 27.74 11.07 -4.02
N ASP A 108 26.90 11.71 -4.83
CA ASP A 108 25.75 12.49 -4.37
C ASP A 108 24.76 11.62 -3.57
N VAL A 109 24.38 10.46 -4.12
CA VAL A 109 23.48 9.53 -3.43
C VAL A 109 24.12 9.03 -2.14
N MET A 110 25.42 8.73 -2.14
CA MET A 110 26.09 8.19 -0.96
C MET A 110 26.27 9.23 0.14
N GLU A 111 26.52 10.49 -0.22
CA GLU A 111 26.56 11.61 0.72
C GLU A 111 25.19 11.84 1.38
N GLN A 112 24.10 11.76 0.60
CA GLN A 112 22.73 11.87 1.12
C GLN A 112 22.45 10.83 2.23
N TYR A 113 22.99 9.62 2.10
CA TYR A 113 22.88 8.57 3.13
C TYR A 113 24.09 8.55 4.10
N GLY A 114 24.90 9.61 4.15
CA GLY A 114 25.97 9.81 5.12
C GLY A 114 27.15 8.83 5.00
N ALA A 115 27.36 8.24 3.83
CA ALA A 115 28.51 7.37 3.57
C ALA A 115 29.74 8.21 3.19
N LYS A 116 30.70 8.30 4.12
CA LYS A 116 31.94 9.09 3.94
C LYS A 116 33.14 8.29 3.42
N LYS A 117 32.92 7.04 2.99
CA LYS A 117 33.99 6.15 2.52
C LYS A 117 34.10 6.24 1.01
N LEU A 118 35.33 6.15 0.49
CA LEU A 118 35.55 5.97 -0.94
C LEU A 118 34.92 4.66 -1.40
N ILE A 119 34.03 4.75 -2.38
CA ILE A 119 33.29 3.60 -2.92
C ILE A 119 33.95 3.14 -4.20
N ASN A 120 33.96 1.83 -4.41
CA ASN A 120 34.44 1.20 -5.61
C ASN A 120 33.69 -0.11 -5.87
N ALA A 121 33.96 -0.73 -7.02
CA ALA A 121 33.35 -2.00 -7.42
C ALA A 121 33.48 -3.11 -6.36
N ASP A 122 34.59 -3.15 -5.63
CA ASP A 122 34.85 -4.19 -4.61
C ASP A 122 34.03 -4.01 -3.33
N ASN A 123 33.59 -2.79 -3.03
CA ASN A 123 33.03 -2.45 -1.72
C ASN A 123 31.59 -1.95 -1.75
N VAL A 124 31.04 -1.62 -2.93
CA VAL A 124 29.72 -1.00 -3.10
C VAL A 124 28.61 -1.82 -2.46
N ASP A 125 28.50 -3.12 -2.74
CA ASP A 125 27.44 -3.98 -2.16
C ASP A 125 27.47 -3.94 -0.63
N ARG A 126 28.66 -4.09 -0.04
CA ARG A 126 28.83 -4.06 1.41
C ARG A 126 28.45 -2.70 2.02
N ILE A 127 28.78 -1.60 1.34
CA ILE A 127 28.46 -0.26 1.83
C ILE A 127 26.94 -0.01 1.73
N VAL A 128 26.33 -0.33 0.60
CA VAL A 128 24.89 -0.19 0.38
C VAL A 128 24.09 -1.01 1.40
N ARG A 129 24.49 -2.26 1.68
CA ARG A 129 23.85 -3.07 2.74
C ARG A 129 23.97 -2.46 4.13
N LYS A 130 25.11 -1.85 4.46
CA LYS A 130 25.28 -1.14 5.74
C LYS A 130 24.40 0.10 5.83
N ILE A 131 24.25 0.83 4.73
CA ILE A 131 23.32 1.95 4.63
C ILE A 131 21.88 1.44 4.84
N ALA A 132 21.48 0.40 4.12
CA ALA A 132 20.17 -0.22 4.24
C ALA A 132 19.86 -0.62 5.69
N HIS A 133 20.80 -1.29 6.37
CA HIS A 133 20.64 -1.66 7.77
C HIS A 133 20.51 -0.43 8.68
N LYS A 134 21.34 0.60 8.46
CA LYS A 134 21.29 1.83 9.24
C LYS A 134 19.94 2.54 9.10
N GLU A 135 19.46 2.71 7.87
CA GLU A 135 18.22 3.42 7.55
C GLU A 135 16.96 2.65 7.99
N LEU A 136 16.90 1.35 7.71
CA LEU A 136 15.68 0.57 7.95
C LEU A 136 15.57 -0.04 9.35
N VAL A 137 16.70 -0.21 10.05
CA VAL A 137 16.77 -0.95 11.32
C VAL A 137 17.33 -0.09 12.43
N GLN A 138 18.55 0.45 12.29
CA GLN A 138 19.23 1.15 13.39
C GLN A 138 18.57 2.49 13.75
N LYS A 139 18.29 3.36 12.76
CA LYS A 139 17.63 4.65 12.99
C LYS A 139 16.26 4.49 13.66
N PRO A 140 15.36 3.61 13.18
CA PRO A 140 14.05 3.44 13.80
C PRO A 140 14.04 2.44 14.98
N MET A 141 15.19 2.02 15.51
CA MET A 141 15.29 0.94 16.51
C MET A 141 14.43 1.19 17.75
N PHE A 142 14.41 2.43 18.27
CA PHE A 142 13.57 2.77 19.42
C PHE A 142 12.08 2.51 19.15
N VAL A 143 11.60 2.80 17.95
CA VAL A 143 10.21 2.53 17.54
C VAL A 143 10.00 1.02 17.38
N ALA A 144 10.96 0.31 16.77
CA ALA A 144 10.91 -1.14 16.63
C ALA A 144 10.82 -1.83 18.01
N ASP A 145 11.60 -1.38 18.99
CA ASP A 145 11.56 -1.91 20.36
C ASP A 145 10.21 -1.64 21.05
N CYS A 146 9.62 -0.47 20.81
CA CYS A 146 8.29 -0.15 21.31
C CYS A 146 7.21 -1.05 20.69
N PHE A 147 7.32 -1.31 19.38
CA PHE A 147 6.41 -2.21 18.67
C PHE A 147 6.60 -3.65 19.15
N TYR A 148 7.84 -4.10 19.28
CA TYR A 148 8.20 -5.45 19.70
C TYR A 148 7.52 -5.83 21.01
N LYS A 149 7.49 -4.93 22.00
CA LYS A 149 6.80 -5.14 23.30
C LYS A 149 5.35 -5.61 23.18
N LEU A 150 4.66 -5.30 22.08
CA LEU A 150 3.30 -5.79 21.80
C LEU A 150 3.28 -6.86 20.71
N LEU A 151 3.97 -6.66 19.59
CA LEU A 151 3.84 -7.49 18.39
C LEU A 151 4.48 -8.87 18.55
N HIS A 152 5.50 -9.04 19.40
CA HIS A 152 6.13 -10.34 19.64
C HIS A 152 5.16 -11.39 20.22
N THR A 153 4.04 -10.95 20.81
CA THR A 153 2.99 -11.82 21.35
C THR A 153 2.04 -12.35 20.28
N MET A 154 2.11 -11.83 19.05
CA MET A 154 1.32 -12.34 17.94
C MET A 154 1.85 -13.72 17.56
N SER A 155 0.94 -14.67 17.29
CA SER A 155 1.30 -16.01 16.80
C SER A 155 1.72 -15.97 15.32
N LEU A 156 2.82 -15.29 15.03
CA LEU A 156 3.43 -15.15 13.72
C LEU A 156 4.86 -15.69 13.76
N VAL A 157 5.28 -16.32 12.67
CA VAL A 157 6.69 -16.64 12.39
C VAL A 157 7.24 -15.74 11.29
N GLN A 158 8.57 -15.70 11.13
CA GLN A 158 9.21 -14.74 10.23
C GLN A 158 8.79 -14.93 8.77
N GLU A 159 8.58 -16.18 8.35
CA GLU A 159 8.10 -16.55 7.03
C GLU A 159 6.71 -15.97 6.72
N ASP A 160 5.87 -15.77 7.75
CA ASP A 160 4.52 -15.22 7.61
C ASP A 160 4.54 -13.79 7.08
N MET A 161 5.58 -12.99 7.34
CA MET A 161 5.63 -11.61 6.87
C MET A 161 5.56 -11.52 5.36
N SER A 162 6.36 -12.33 4.66
CA SER A 162 6.34 -12.36 3.19
C SER A 162 4.95 -12.70 2.66
N VAL A 163 4.28 -13.67 3.29
CA VAL A 163 2.93 -14.14 2.94
C VAL A 163 1.88 -13.06 3.22
N ILE A 164 1.97 -12.36 4.36
CA ILE A 164 1.05 -11.28 4.74
C ILE A 164 1.15 -10.14 3.72
N TYR A 165 2.35 -9.65 3.43
CA TYR A 165 2.57 -8.59 2.44
C TYR A 165 2.08 -9.04 1.06
N ALA A 166 2.48 -10.24 0.63
CA ALA A 166 2.08 -10.79 -0.65
C ALA A 166 0.58 -11.04 -0.74
N LYS A 167 -0.15 -11.28 0.36
CA LYS A 167 -1.61 -11.46 0.38
C LYS A 167 -2.32 -10.11 0.28
N LEU A 168 -1.93 -9.16 1.13
CA LEU A 168 -2.60 -7.87 1.29
C LEU A 168 -2.29 -6.89 0.15
N GLN A 169 -1.16 -7.03 -0.54
CA GLN A 169 -0.79 -6.14 -1.65
C GLN A 169 -1.85 -6.19 -2.78
N PRO A 170 -2.48 -5.07 -3.13
CA PRO A 170 -3.42 -5.02 -4.25
C PRO A 170 -2.77 -5.41 -5.58
N SER A 171 -3.52 -6.13 -6.41
CA SER A 171 -3.19 -6.27 -7.84
C SER A 171 -4.46 -6.45 -8.66
N PRO A 172 -4.49 -6.03 -9.94
CA PRO A 172 -5.68 -6.18 -10.78
C PRO A 172 -6.21 -7.61 -10.78
N LYS A 173 -5.30 -8.58 -10.87
CA LYS A 173 -5.61 -10.02 -10.84
C LYS A 173 -6.35 -10.43 -9.55
N LYS A 174 -5.95 -9.91 -8.39
CA LYS A 174 -6.61 -10.24 -7.12
C LYS A 174 -7.95 -9.54 -6.97
N VAL A 175 -8.01 -8.25 -7.30
CA VAL A 175 -9.25 -7.47 -7.21
C VAL A 175 -10.33 -8.08 -8.11
N LEU A 176 -9.99 -8.44 -9.35
CA LEU A 176 -10.91 -9.12 -10.27
C LEU A 176 -11.48 -10.42 -9.72
N LYS A 177 -10.69 -11.20 -8.96
CA LYS A 177 -11.15 -12.44 -8.32
C LYS A 177 -12.14 -12.18 -7.19
N TYR A 178 -12.18 -10.96 -6.65
CA TYR A 178 -13.01 -10.60 -5.50
C TYR A 178 -14.30 -9.90 -5.95
N LEU A 179 -14.37 -9.45 -7.20
CA LEU A 179 -15.61 -8.94 -7.78
C LEU A 179 -16.65 -10.06 -7.89
N ARG A 180 -17.86 -9.79 -7.42
CA ARG A 180 -19.03 -10.66 -7.55
C ARG A 180 -20.11 -9.91 -8.29
N PHE A 181 -20.65 -10.55 -9.32
CA PHE A 181 -21.77 -10.04 -10.11
C PHE A 181 -22.97 -10.96 -9.85
N SER A 182 -24.17 -10.48 -10.18
CA SER A 182 -25.37 -11.33 -10.19
C SER A 182 -25.18 -12.52 -11.13
N GLU A 183 -25.74 -13.69 -10.77
CA GLU A 183 -25.76 -14.87 -11.64
C GLU A 183 -26.60 -14.60 -12.90
N GLU A 184 -27.70 -13.88 -12.72
CA GLU A 184 -28.58 -13.42 -13.79
C GLU A 184 -28.28 -11.96 -14.11
N MET A 185 -27.86 -11.70 -15.34
CA MET A 185 -27.57 -10.35 -15.85
C MET A 185 -28.25 -10.15 -17.20
N SER A 186 -28.85 -8.98 -17.38
CA SER A 186 -29.30 -8.49 -18.69
C SER A 186 -28.11 -8.25 -19.63
N GLN A 187 -28.39 -8.01 -20.92
CA GLN A 187 -27.36 -7.66 -21.89
C GLN A 187 -26.59 -6.38 -21.49
N ALA A 188 -27.31 -5.37 -20.98
CA ALA A 188 -26.71 -4.12 -20.50
C ALA A 188 -25.77 -4.35 -19.31
N GLU A 189 -26.18 -5.17 -18.35
CA GLU A 189 -25.38 -5.52 -17.17
C GLU A 189 -24.17 -6.38 -17.52
N THR A 190 -24.32 -7.27 -18.52
CA THR A 190 -23.20 -8.04 -19.06
C THR A 190 -22.13 -7.10 -19.65
N THR A 191 -22.54 -6.13 -20.48
CA THR A 191 -21.64 -5.10 -21.02
C THR A 191 -20.95 -4.31 -19.89
N LEU A 192 -21.71 -3.87 -18.89
CA LEU A 192 -21.15 -3.13 -17.75
C LEU A 192 -20.19 -3.97 -16.92
N SER A 193 -20.47 -5.26 -16.72
CA SER A 193 -19.54 -6.15 -16.02
C SER A 193 -18.19 -6.24 -16.73
N LEU A 194 -18.18 -6.21 -18.07
CA LEU A 194 -16.96 -6.18 -18.87
C LEU A 194 -16.25 -4.83 -18.74
N HIS A 195 -16.98 -3.72 -18.71
CA HIS A 195 -16.43 -2.39 -18.47
C HIS A 195 -15.75 -2.30 -17.09
N VAL A 196 -16.38 -2.78 -16.01
CA VAL A 196 -15.79 -2.80 -14.66
C VAL A 196 -14.52 -3.65 -14.62
N LYS A 197 -14.58 -4.86 -15.22
CA LYS A 197 -13.39 -5.73 -15.30
C LYS A 197 -12.27 -5.06 -16.10
N LYS A 198 -12.61 -4.37 -17.20
CA LYS A 198 -11.63 -3.63 -18.01
C LYS A 198 -11.02 -2.46 -17.22
N LEU A 199 -11.83 -1.72 -16.46
CA LEU A 199 -11.38 -0.65 -15.59
C LEU A 199 -10.33 -1.14 -14.60
N VAL A 200 -10.62 -2.21 -13.86
CA VAL A 200 -9.68 -2.79 -12.89
C VAL A 200 -8.40 -3.31 -13.58
N ARG A 201 -8.51 -3.90 -14.78
CA ARG A 201 -7.33 -4.37 -15.55
C ARG A 201 -6.41 -3.23 -15.98
N GLU A 202 -6.96 -2.05 -16.25
CA GLU A 202 -6.19 -0.87 -16.68
C GLU A 202 -5.66 -0.04 -15.49
N MET A 203 -5.98 -0.41 -14.25
CA MET A 203 -5.45 0.20 -13.03
C MET A 203 -4.12 -0.44 -12.62
N ASP A 204 -3.10 -0.32 -13.48
CA ASP A 204 -1.76 -0.85 -13.20
C ASP A 204 -0.99 0.00 -12.17
N ASP A 205 -1.35 1.28 -12.01
CA ASP A 205 -0.83 2.13 -10.95
C ASP A 205 -1.42 1.68 -9.58
N PRO A 206 -0.56 1.26 -8.63
CA PRO A 206 -0.99 0.81 -7.31
C PRO A 206 -1.84 1.84 -6.55
N GLN A 207 -1.67 3.14 -6.81
CA GLN A 207 -2.44 4.19 -6.14
C GLN A 207 -3.92 4.15 -6.53
N TYR A 208 -4.22 4.06 -7.83
CA TYR A 208 -5.63 3.97 -8.28
C TYR A 208 -6.29 2.68 -7.82
N LEU A 209 -5.55 1.59 -7.79
CA LEU A 209 -6.08 0.32 -7.30
C LEU A 209 -6.36 0.35 -5.78
N GLY A 210 -5.49 0.98 -5.00
CA GLY A 210 -5.72 1.23 -3.57
C GLY A 210 -6.93 2.13 -3.34
N LEU A 211 -7.10 3.19 -4.15
CA LEU A 211 -8.29 4.06 -4.10
C LEU A 211 -9.56 3.30 -4.46
N PHE A 212 -9.53 2.44 -5.49
CA PHE A 212 -10.66 1.59 -5.87
C PHE A 212 -11.08 0.67 -4.71
N LEU A 213 -10.12 0.00 -4.08
CA LEU A 213 -10.38 -0.86 -2.92
C LEU A 213 -10.95 -0.06 -1.74
N ARG A 214 -10.38 1.13 -1.47
CA ARG A 214 -10.83 1.99 -0.39
C ARG A 214 -12.27 2.47 -0.64
N PHE A 215 -12.56 2.85 -1.89
CA PHE A 215 -13.91 3.24 -2.31
C PHE A 215 -14.91 2.11 -2.06
N CYS A 216 -14.57 0.88 -2.45
CA CYS A 216 -15.50 -0.25 -2.35
C CYS A 216 -15.60 -0.84 -0.93
N THR A 217 -14.53 -0.83 -0.14
CA THR A 217 -14.41 -1.66 1.08
C THR A 217 -14.03 -0.89 2.34
N GLY A 218 -13.65 0.38 2.19
CA GLY A 218 -13.06 1.20 3.25
C GLY A 218 -11.60 0.87 3.56
N SER A 219 -10.96 -0.05 2.82
CA SER A 219 -9.56 -0.48 2.98
C SER A 219 -8.78 -0.26 1.69
N ASP A 220 -7.56 0.30 1.75
CA ASP A 220 -6.66 0.43 0.59
C ASP A 220 -5.84 -0.84 0.30
N VAL A 221 -5.96 -1.86 1.15
CA VAL A 221 -5.33 -3.19 1.00
C VAL A 221 -6.35 -4.29 0.76
N MET A 222 -5.90 -5.43 0.20
CA MET A 222 -6.73 -6.61 0.00
C MET A 222 -7.14 -7.23 1.35
N THR A 223 -8.42 -7.13 1.71
CA THR A 223 -9.01 -7.91 2.82
C THR A 223 -9.73 -9.13 2.24
N GLN A 224 -10.04 -10.18 3.01
CA GLN A 224 -10.73 -11.40 2.53
C GLN A 224 -12.22 -11.20 2.15
N ARG A 225 -12.66 -9.97 1.87
CA ARG A 225 -14.06 -9.65 1.58
C ARG A 225 -14.29 -9.50 0.09
N GLU A 226 -15.34 -10.14 -0.40
CA GLU A 226 -15.81 -9.99 -1.76
C GLU A 226 -16.39 -8.59 -1.99
N ILE A 227 -16.31 -8.10 -3.23
CA ILE A 227 -16.89 -6.82 -3.65
C ILE A 227 -18.09 -7.12 -4.53
N HIS A 228 -19.29 -6.85 -4.01
CA HIS A 228 -20.53 -7.10 -4.74
C HIS A 228 -20.83 -5.93 -5.68
N ILE A 229 -20.86 -6.21 -6.98
CA ILE A 229 -21.24 -5.25 -8.01
C ILE A 229 -22.75 -5.32 -8.21
N ARG A 230 -23.41 -4.18 -8.03
CA ARG A 230 -24.85 -4.02 -8.29
C ARG A 230 -25.06 -2.99 -9.37
N PHE A 231 -25.91 -3.33 -10.34
CA PHE A 231 -26.33 -2.38 -11.34
C PHE A 231 -27.66 -1.77 -10.91
N ILE A 232 -27.72 -0.44 -10.86
CA ILE A 232 -28.88 0.30 -10.39
C ILE A 232 -29.49 1.11 -11.53
N SER A 233 -30.80 1.29 -11.51
CA SER A 233 -31.44 2.22 -12.42
C SER A 233 -31.05 3.63 -11.99
N SER A 234 -30.72 4.49 -12.95
CA SER A 234 -30.47 5.90 -12.67
C SER A 234 -31.75 6.49 -12.07
N ASP A 235 -31.64 7.08 -10.89
CA ASP A 235 -32.78 7.71 -10.23
C ASP A 235 -33.29 8.85 -11.13
N ALA A 236 -34.53 8.75 -11.63
CA ALA A 236 -35.04 9.69 -12.64
C ALA A 236 -35.06 11.16 -12.14
N SER A 237 -34.99 11.37 -10.82
CA SER A 237 -34.88 12.68 -10.18
C SER A 237 -33.44 13.20 -10.03
N LYS A 238 -32.41 12.39 -10.30
CA LYS A 238 -31.00 12.78 -10.19
C LYS A 238 -30.34 12.67 -11.57
N ASN A 239 -30.15 13.80 -12.24
CA ASN A 239 -29.40 13.91 -13.51
C ASN A 239 -27.89 13.56 -13.38
N VAL A 240 -27.47 12.92 -12.30
CA VAL A 240 -26.06 12.63 -12.02
C VAL A 240 -25.85 11.12 -12.10
N ARG A 241 -25.10 10.69 -13.11
CA ARG A 241 -24.54 9.34 -13.19
C ARG A 241 -23.37 9.28 -12.20
N CYS A 242 -23.59 8.74 -11.01
CA CYS A 242 -22.55 8.57 -9.99
C CYS A 242 -22.53 7.12 -9.53
N SER A 243 -21.34 6.52 -9.51
CA SER A 243 -21.16 5.23 -8.84
C SER A 243 -21.17 5.44 -7.33
N LEU A 244 -21.84 4.56 -6.60
CA LEU A 244 -21.97 4.65 -5.13
C LEU A 244 -21.32 3.44 -4.48
N SER A 245 -20.85 3.60 -3.25
CA SER A 245 -20.29 2.49 -2.50
C SER A 245 -20.84 2.39 -1.09
N HIS A 246 -21.05 1.15 -0.66
CA HIS A 246 -21.47 0.81 0.70
C HIS A 246 -20.33 0.03 1.35
N THR A 247 -19.38 0.74 1.93
CA THR A 247 -18.11 0.13 2.43
C THR A 247 -18.30 -0.90 3.55
N CYS A 248 -19.36 -0.76 4.36
CA CYS A 248 -19.72 -1.76 5.38
C CYS A 248 -20.07 -3.12 4.74
N GLY A 249 -20.84 -3.10 3.64
CA GLY A 249 -21.28 -4.28 2.90
C GLY A 249 -20.39 -4.67 1.72
N CYS A 250 -19.31 -3.92 1.47
CA CYS A 250 -18.43 -4.10 0.31
C CYS A 250 -19.20 -4.11 -1.03
N VAL A 251 -20.15 -3.18 -1.19
CA VAL A 251 -20.98 -3.08 -2.40
C VAL A 251 -20.55 -1.89 -3.25
N LEU A 252 -20.42 -2.10 -4.55
CA LEU A 252 -20.24 -1.06 -5.56
C LEU A 252 -21.49 -1.02 -6.45
N GLU A 253 -22.18 0.11 -6.45
CA GLU A 253 -23.36 0.37 -7.27
C GLU A 253 -22.98 1.20 -8.50
N ILE A 254 -23.39 0.73 -9.67
CA ILE A 254 -23.08 1.35 -10.96
C ILE A 254 -24.38 1.61 -11.72
N PRO A 255 -24.64 2.86 -12.16
CA PRO A 255 -25.80 3.19 -12.98
C PRO A 255 -25.85 2.40 -14.29
N ARG A 256 -27.00 1.78 -14.60
CA ARG A 256 -27.24 1.04 -15.84
C ARG A 256 -27.09 1.91 -17.10
N SER A 257 -27.27 3.22 -16.98
CA SER A 257 -27.13 4.17 -18.09
C SER A 257 -25.74 4.18 -18.72
N TYR A 258 -24.70 3.73 -18.00
CA TYR A 258 -23.36 3.59 -18.58
C TYR A 258 -23.27 2.48 -19.65
N ALA A 259 -24.29 1.61 -19.78
CA ALA A 259 -24.31 0.56 -20.81
C ALA A 259 -24.54 1.12 -22.21
N GLU A 260 -25.12 2.32 -22.31
CA GLU A 260 -25.41 3.01 -23.57
C GLU A 260 -24.22 3.86 -24.06
N ASP A 261 -23.25 4.13 -23.19
CA ASP A 261 -22.07 4.93 -23.51
C ASP A 261 -20.85 4.05 -23.84
N PRO A 262 -19.87 4.61 -24.57
CA PRO A 262 -18.54 4.01 -24.66
C PRO A 262 -17.88 3.85 -23.27
N TYR A 263 -17.08 2.78 -23.10
CA TYR A 263 -16.30 2.50 -21.88
C TYR A 263 -15.53 3.72 -21.33
N VAL A 264 -15.03 4.58 -22.21
CA VAL A 264 -14.24 5.77 -21.83
C VAL A 264 -15.02 6.74 -20.93
N SER A 265 -16.35 6.82 -21.07
CA SER A 265 -17.21 7.66 -20.24
C SER A 265 -17.23 7.15 -18.79
N LEU A 266 -17.50 5.85 -18.60
CA LEU A 266 -17.43 5.23 -17.27
C LEU A 266 -16.04 5.41 -16.66
N LYS A 267 -14.97 5.15 -17.44
CA LYS A 267 -13.60 5.28 -16.96
C LYS A 267 -13.29 6.69 -16.47
N ALA A 268 -13.63 7.71 -17.26
CA ALA A 268 -13.37 9.11 -16.93
C ALA A 268 -14.09 9.53 -15.64
N ASP A 269 -15.39 9.23 -15.55
CA ASP A 269 -16.20 9.56 -14.37
C ASP A 269 -15.69 8.84 -13.12
N PHE A 270 -15.41 7.53 -13.23
CA PHE A 270 -14.99 6.72 -12.09
C PHE A 270 -13.61 7.14 -11.58
N LEU A 271 -12.63 7.39 -12.46
CA LEU A 271 -11.31 7.85 -12.03
C LEU A 271 -11.36 9.26 -11.41
N THR A 272 -12.26 10.12 -11.89
CA THR A 272 -12.51 11.44 -11.30
C THR A 272 -13.10 11.30 -9.89
N LEU A 273 -14.09 10.42 -9.72
CA LEU A 273 -14.68 10.06 -8.42
C LEU A 273 -13.63 9.56 -7.43
N LEU A 274 -12.75 8.64 -7.85
CA LEU A 274 -11.67 8.13 -6.99
C LEU A 274 -10.69 9.24 -6.55
N LYS A 275 -10.36 10.18 -7.45
CA LYS A 275 -9.45 11.30 -7.16
C LYS A 275 -10.02 12.30 -6.17
N ASN A 276 -11.33 12.57 -6.23
CA ASN A 276 -11.93 13.64 -5.45
C ASN A 276 -11.97 13.36 -3.94
N ARG A 277 -11.80 12.09 -3.48
CA ARG A 277 -11.78 11.61 -2.08
C ARG A 277 -12.97 12.04 -1.18
N TYR A 278 -13.86 12.93 -1.63
CA TYR A 278 -15.14 13.25 -1.03
C TYR A 278 -16.18 12.26 -1.54
N TRP A 279 -16.23 11.08 -0.91
CA TRP A 279 -17.23 10.08 -1.23
C TRP A 279 -18.43 10.26 -0.30
N GLN A 280 -19.64 10.34 -0.87
CA GLN A 280 -20.86 10.24 -0.06
C GLN A 280 -20.90 8.83 0.51
N MET A 281 -20.51 8.72 1.78
CA MET A 281 -20.56 7.48 2.54
C MET A 281 -21.88 7.49 3.31
N ASP A 282 -22.90 6.84 2.75
CA ASP A 282 -24.13 6.61 3.50
C ASP A 282 -23.83 5.60 4.62
N ILE A 283 -23.90 6.07 5.87
CA ILE A 283 -23.91 5.20 7.04
C ILE A 283 -25.34 4.69 7.15
N VAL A 284 -25.55 3.43 6.73
CA VAL A 284 -26.80 2.69 6.99
C VAL A 284 -26.69 2.00 8.34
#